data_AF-A0A933IN99-F1
#
_entry.id   AF-A0A933IN99-F1
#
_cell.length_a   1.000
_cell.length_b   1.000
_cell.length_c   1.000
_cell.angle_alpha   90.00
_cell.angle_beta   90.00
_cell.angle_gamma   90.00
#
_symmetry.space_group_name_H-M   'P 1'
#
loop_
_entity.id
_entity.type
_entity.pdbx_description
1 polymer ?
#
loop_
_entity_poly.entity_id
_entity_poly.type
_entity_poly.pdbx_seq_one_letter_code
_entity_poly.pdbx_strand_id
1 'polypeptide(L)' 'MTIKDVLDRYPHLYGVFEDHGLHFCAGCYVMLASTIGTGANYSGLKPADRQALLAELNRLAFSDMHEAGSASPSTA' A
#
# COMPACT_ATOMS: atom_id res chain seq x y z
N MET A 1 -5.56 -2.51 -9.47
CA MET A 1 -4.31 -2.44 -8.71
C MET A 1 -4.31 -3.56 -7.71
N THR A 2 -3.38 -4.49 -7.87
CA THR A 2 -3.08 -5.54 -6.90
C THR A 2 -2.21 -4.99 -5.77
N ILE A 3 -2.10 -5.73 -4.67
CA ILE A 3 -1.15 -5.40 -3.60
C ILE A 3 0.29 -5.37 -4.13
N LYS A 4 0.63 -6.30 -5.02
CA LYS A 4 1.94 -6.31 -5.71
C LYS A 4 2.18 -5.02 -6.49
N ASP A 5 1.20 -4.55 -7.26
CA ASP A 5 1.33 -3.31 -8.04
C ASP A 5 1.61 -2.10 -7.12
N VAL A 6 1.02 -2.07 -5.92
CA VAL A 6 1.28 -1.03 -4.91
C VAL A 6 2.72 -1.13 -4.42
N LEU A 7 3.14 -2.31 -3.99
CA LEU A 7 4.46 -2.51 -3.38
C LEU A 7 5.61 -2.39 -4.39
N ASP A 8 5.39 -2.76 -5.65
CA ASP A 8 6.36 -2.54 -6.71
C ASP A 8 6.58 -1.04 -6.97
N ARG A 9 5.52 -0.23 -6.82
CA ARG A 9 5.56 1.22 -7.06
C ARG A 9 5.97 2.01 -5.81
N TYR A 10 5.59 1.54 -4.63
CA TYR A 10 5.82 2.17 -3.33
C TYR A 10 6.30 1.13 -2.31
N PRO A 11 7.55 0.65 -2.40
CA PRO A 11 8.05 -0.46 -1.55
C PRO A 11 8.00 -0.17 -0.06
N HIS A 12 8.16 1.09 0.33
CA HIS A 12 8.12 1.52 1.73
C HIS A 12 6.71 1.42 2.36
N LEU A 13 5.64 1.31 1.56
CA LEU A 13 4.29 1.10 2.06
C LEU A 13 4.05 -0.30 2.61
N TYR A 14 5.02 -1.22 2.49
CA TYR A 14 4.97 -2.54 3.11
C TYR A 14 4.60 -2.46 4.59
N GLY A 15 5.23 -1.56 5.35
CA GLY A 15 4.96 -1.39 6.79
C GLY A 15 3.50 -1.00 7.08
N VAL A 16 2.89 -0.18 6.22
CA VAL A 16 1.50 0.26 6.37
C VAL A 16 0.53 -0.92 6.29
N PHE A 17 0.78 -1.88 5.40
CA PHE A 17 -0.05 -3.08 5.34
C PHE A 17 0.06 -3.91 6.63
N GLU A 18 1.28 -4.09 7.15
CA GLU A 18 1.53 -4.83 8.40
C GLU A 18 0.88 -4.14 9.61
N ASP A 19 1.00 -2.82 9.71
CA ASP A 19 0.44 -2.02 10.81
C ASP A 19 -1.11 -2.08 10.86
N HIS A 20 -1.75 -2.22 9.70
CA HIS A 20 -3.20 -2.38 9.59
C HIS A 20 -3.66 -3.85 9.62
N GLY A 21 -2.76 -4.78 9.99
CA GLY A 21 -3.08 -6.20 10.20
C GLY A 21 -3.12 -7.03 8.91
N LEU A 22 -2.63 -6.49 7.80
CA LEU A 22 -2.53 -7.16 6.52
C LEU A 22 -1.16 -7.81 6.36
N HIS A 23 -0.90 -8.84 7.15
CA HIS A 23 0.40 -9.52 7.20
C HIS A 23 0.66 -10.36 5.96
N PHE A 24 1.85 -10.23 5.38
CA PHE A 24 2.26 -11.03 4.24
C PHE A 24 3.13 -12.20 4.67
N CYS A 25 2.60 -13.42 4.56
CA CYS A 25 3.42 -14.61 4.71
C CYS A 25 4.39 -14.74 3.53
N ALA A 26 5.65 -15.12 3.78
CA ALA A 26 6.59 -15.42 2.71
C ALA A 26 6.01 -16.58 1.86
N GLY A 27 5.67 -16.29 0.61
CA GLY A 27 5.01 -17.24 -0.30
C GLY A 27 3.48 -17.07 -0.44
N CYS A 28 2.87 -16.06 0.19
CA CYS A 28 1.46 -15.68 -0.02
C CYS A 28 1.26 -15.00 -1.39
N TYR A 29 1.67 -15.65 -2.50
CA TYR A 29 1.53 -15.12 -3.86
C TYR A 29 0.09 -14.76 -4.21
N VAL A 30 -0.88 -15.52 -3.70
CA VAL A 30 -2.32 -15.25 -3.87
C VAL A 30 -2.71 -13.91 -3.22
N MET A 31 -2.13 -13.58 -2.06
CA MET A 31 -2.36 -12.30 -1.40
C MET A 31 -1.77 -11.14 -2.21
N LEU A 32 -0.52 -11.28 -2.66
CA LEU A 32 0.14 -10.24 -3.47
C LEU A 32 -0.56 -10.01 -4.81
N ALA A 33 -1.09 -11.07 -5.43
CA ALA A 33 -1.88 -10.98 -6.65
C ALA A 33 -3.31 -10.47 -6.45
N SER A 34 -3.78 -10.38 -5.19
CA SER A 34 -5.13 -9.91 -4.87
C SER A 34 -5.20 -8.39 -4.86
N THR A 35 -6.41 -7.85 -5.08
CA THR A 35 -6.68 -6.44 -4.75
C THR A 35 -6.57 -6.24 -3.23
N ILE A 36 -6.31 -5.00 -2.79
CA ILE A 36 -6.26 -4.65 -1.36
C ILE A 36 -7.55 -5.09 -0.65
N GLY A 37 -8.72 -4.85 -1.27
CA GLY A 37 -10.01 -5.22 -0.68
C GLY A 37 -10.20 -6.73 -0.54
N THR A 38 -9.78 -7.50 -1.55
CA THR A 38 -9.82 -8.96 -1.51
C THR A 38 -8.86 -9.51 -0.47
N GLY A 39 -7.62 -9.01 -0.42
CA GLY A 39 -6.62 -9.38 0.59
C GLY A 39 -7.09 -9.07 2.01
N ALA A 40 -7.68 -7.89 2.22
CA ALA A 40 -8.23 -7.50 3.52
C ALA A 40 -9.35 -8.44 3.99
N ASN A 41 -10.25 -8.81 3.10
CA ASN A 41 -11.31 -9.76 3.44
C ASN A 41 -10.74 -11.14 3.79
N TYR A 42 -9.75 -11.64 3.04
CA TYR A 42 -9.11 -12.94 3.32
C TYR A 42 -8.34 -12.94 4.65
N SER A 43 -7.68 -11.83 4.99
CA SER A 43 -6.98 -11.65 6.26
C SER A 43 -7.93 -11.40 7.43
N GLY A 44 -9.25 -11.28 7.19
CA GLY A 44 -10.23 -11.03 8.23
C GLY A 44 -10.23 -9.59 8.77
N LEU A 45 -9.67 -8.62 8.03
CA LEU A 45 -9.76 -7.21 8.41
C LEU A 45 -11.23 -6.78 8.49
N LYS A 46 -11.56 -6.03 9.54
CA LYS A 46 -12.90 -5.45 9.65
C LYS A 46 -13.07 -4.36 8.58
N PRO A 47 -14.31 -4.07 8.16
CA PRO A 47 -14.57 -3.04 7.16
C PRO A 47 -14.00 -1.66 7.52
N ALA A 48 -14.00 -1.29 8.80
CA ALA A 48 -13.45 -0.03 9.30
C ALA A 48 -11.92 0.02 9.15
N ASP A 49 -11.21 -1.05 9.53
CA ASP A 49 -9.75 -1.15 9.43
C ASP A 49 -9.31 -1.15 7.95
N ARG A 50 -10.08 -1.80 7.08
CA ARG A 50 -9.86 -1.73 5.62
C ARG A 50 -9.99 -0.31 5.09
N GLN A 51 -10.96 0.47 5.57
CA GLN A 51 -11.10 1.87 5.18
C GLN A 51 -9.93 2.71 5.68
N ALA A 52 -9.46 2.48 6.91
CA ALA A 52 -8.29 3.15 7.46
C ALA A 52 -7.03 2.87 6.63
N LEU A 53 -6.78 1.61 6.28
CA LEU A 53 -5.69 1.19 5.40
C LEU A 53 -5.73 1.93 4.05
N LEU A 54 -6.89 1.93 3.40
CA LEU A 54 -7.05 2.61 2.11
C LEU A 54 -6.85 4.13 2.21
N ALA A 55 -7.34 4.75 3.29
CA ALA A 55 -7.15 6.18 3.51
C ALA A 55 -5.66 6.53 3.70
N GLU A 56 -4.93 5.71 4.47
CA GLU A 56 -3.51 5.92 4.72
C GLU A 56 -2.65 5.69 3.47
N LEU A 57 -2.89 4.58 2.74
CA LEU A 57 -2.18 4.30 1.49
C LEU A 57 -2.37 5.44 0.47
N ASN A 58 -3.60 5.95 0.34
CA ASN A 58 -3.85 7.09 -0.54
C ASN A 58 -3.11 8.34 -0.06
N ARG A 59 -3.19 8.67 1.25
CA ARG A 59 -2.49 9.83 1.82
C ARG A 59 -0.99 9.80 1.50
N LEU A 60 -0.35 8.65 1.73
CA LEU A 60 1.10 8.49 1.52
C LEU A 60 1.47 8.48 0.04
N ALA A 61 0.71 7.80 -0.81
CA ALA A 61 0.93 7.83 -2.25
C ALA A 61 0.79 9.26 -2.83
N PHE A 62 -0.15 10.06 -2.32
CA PHE A 62 -0.27 11.48 -2.72
C PHE A 62 0.88 12.34 -2.18
N SER A 63 1.38 12.08 -0.97
CA SER A 63 2.56 12.76 -0.41
C SER A 63 3.81 12.50 -1.26
N ASP A 64 4.01 11.26 -1.71
CA ASP A 64 5.13 10.91 -2.59
C ASP A 64 5.06 11.60 -3.96
N MET A 65 3.86 11.74 -4.51
CA MET A 65 3.68 12.48 -5.76
C MET A 65 3.99 13.98 -5.59
N HIS A 66 3.77 14.53 -4.41
CA HIS A 66 4.11 15.92 -4.09
C HIS A 66 5.62 16.12 -3.91
N GLU A 67 6.31 15.20 -3.24
CA GLU A 67 7.77 15.18 -3.11
C GLU A 67 8.46 14.95 -4.47
N ALA A 68 8.00 13.97 -5.26
CA ALA A 68 8.52 13.69 -6.59
C ALA A 68 8.25 14.83 -7.59
N GLY A 69 7.13 15.56 -7.44
CA GLY A 69 6.82 16.76 -8.21
C GLY A 69 7.60 18.01 -7.78
N SER A 70 8.13 18.02 -6.55
CA SER A 70 8.99 19.09 -6.02
C SER A 70 10.47 18.88 -6.35
N ALA A 71 10.85 17.69 -6.83
CA ALA A 71 12.21 17.34 -7.21
C ALA A 71 12.53 17.66 -8.69
N SER A 72 12.51 18.94 -9.08
CA SER A 72 13.41 19.57 -10.09
C SER A 72 12.91 20.95 -10.55
N PRO A 73 13.76 21.89 -11.05
CA PRO A 73 15.19 21.76 -11.40
C PRO A 73 16.09 22.89 -10.85
N SER A 74 17.32 22.58 -10.41
CA SER A 74 18.48 23.53 -10.31
C SER A 74 19.62 22.75 -9.68
N THR A 75 20.74 22.48 -10.34
CA THR A 75 21.85 23.37 -10.78
C THR A 75 22.88 22.44 -11.46
N ALA A 76 23.73 22.78 -12.42
CA ALA A 76 24.05 23.98 -13.20
C ALA A 76 24.81 23.50 -14.46
#